data_AF-A0A7S1MAS7-F1
#
_entry.id   AF-A0A7S1MAS7-F1
#
_cell.length_a   1.000
_cell.length_b   1.000
_cell.length_c   1.000
_cell.angle_alpha   90.00
_cell.angle_beta   90.00
_cell.angle_gamma   90.00
#
_symmetry.space_group_name_H-M   'P 1'
#
loop_
_entity.id
_entity.type
_entity.pdbx_description
1 polymer ?
#
loop_
_entity_poly.entity_id
_entity_poly.type
_entity_poly.pdbx_seq_one_letter_code
_entity_poly.pdbx_strand_id
1 'polypeptide(L)'
;ANLAVLRKRVADMNARVAAAEAAVTENTSATPPPRSGRAVVVEAAASYYNGVASFAVNKKQARRELGNERGSLDVKSAVGSDPSVTLVETRVETVGGMIRRMSPGLVRERGNWTISLLKIDAEGYDPAVVYGAHDVLAKTNVIVFECHKLWRSAGFTFRDVAEYLAKAGFRTFKMGLFYYIPVTPPMYWDDAYDETLQWSNCLAVRNGFPFERQFMLPPPCSHDDHEGAS
;
A
#
# COMPACT_ATOMS: atom_id res chain seq x y z
N ALA A 1 2.92 18.15 -17.59
CA ALA A 1 3.76 17.15 -18.28
C ALA A 1 3.67 15.74 -17.64
N ASN A 2 3.56 15.61 -16.31
CA ASN A 2 3.68 14.33 -15.60
C ASN A 2 2.51 13.35 -15.77
N LEU A 3 1.27 13.86 -15.84
CA LEU A 3 0.11 13.01 -16.11
C LEU A 3 0.19 12.34 -17.49
N ALA A 4 0.83 12.97 -18.47
CA ALA A 4 0.98 12.43 -19.81
C ALA A 4 2.00 11.29 -19.86
N VAL A 5 3.11 11.40 -19.11
CA VAL A 5 4.14 10.34 -19.00
C VAL A 5 3.60 9.13 -18.26
N LEU A 6 2.88 9.34 -17.15
CA LEU A 6 2.23 8.26 -16.40
C LEU A 6 1.13 7.58 -17.24
N ARG A 7 0.25 8.37 -17.89
CA ARG A 7 -0.76 7.82 -18.82
C ARG A 7 -0.13 7.00 -19.94
N LYS A 8 1.03 7.42 -20.46
CA LYS A 8 1.77 6.67 -21.47
C LYS A 8 2.28 5.34 -20.91
N ARG A 9 2.89 5.32 -19.72
CA ARG A 9 3.35 4.08 -19.07
C ARG A 9 2.20 3.10 -18.79
N VAL A 10 1.06 3.60 -18.31
CA VAL A 10 -0.15 2.79 -18.08
C VAL A 10 -0.68 2.24 -19.41
N ALA A 11 -0.72 3.06 -20.47
CA ALA A 11 -1.12 2.61 -21.80
C ALA A 11 -0.17 1.55 -22.36
N ASP A 12 1.14 1.73 -22.23
CA ASP A 12 2.16 0.78 -22.68
C ASP A 12 2.04 -0.56 -21.94
N MET A 13 1.77 -0.52 -20.62
CA MET A 13 1.55 -1.72 -19.81
C MET A 13 0.25 -2.44 -20.19
N ASN A 14 -0.85 -1.71 -20.38
CA ASN A 14 -2.11 -2.28 -20.85
C ASN A 14 -1.98 -2.91 -22.23
N ALA A 15 -1.21 -2.29 -23.14
CA ALA A 15 -0.93 -2.85 -24.47
C ALA A 15 -0.11 -4.14 -24.38
N ARG A 16 0.87 -4.23 -23.48
CA ARG A 16 1.64 -5.47 -23.24
C ARG A 16 0.77 -6.59 -22.68
N VAL A 17 -0.15 -6.27 -21.78
CA VAL A 17 -1.13 -7.26 -21.25
C VAL A 17 -2.03 -7.76 -22.38
N ALA A 18 -2.60 -6.86 -23.19
CA ALA A 18 -3.44 -7.24 -24.32
C ALA A 18 -2.69 -8.08 -25.38
N ALA A 19 -1.43 -7.75 -25.66
CA ALA A 19 -0.58 -8.52 -26.58
C ALA A 19 -0.27 -9.93 -26.04
N ALA A 20 -0.02 -10.05 -24.73
CA ALA A 20 0.16 -11.35 -24.08
C ALA A 20 -1.13 -12.20 -24.14
N GLU A 21 -2.30 -11.58 -23.97
CA GLU A 21 -3.61 -12.25 -24.10
C GLU A 21 -3.87 -12.73 -25.54
N ALA A 22 -3.55 -11.93 -26.55
CA ALA A 22 -3.69 -12.31 -27.96
C ALA A 22 -2.76 -13.47 -28.33
N ALA A 23 -1.50 -13.45 -27.87
CA ALA A 23 -0.52 -14.51 -28.12
C ALA A 23 -0.91 -15.86 -27.48
N VAL A 24 -1.66 -15.84 -26.36
CA VAL A 24 -2.23 -17.06 -25.76
C VAL A 24 -3.40 -17.60 -26.57
N THR A 25 -4.13 -16.74 -27.28
CA THR A 25 -5.34 -17.12 -28.04
C THR A 25 -5.01 -17.78 -29.37
N GLU A 26 -3.88 -17.45 -30.00
CA GLU A 26 -3.46 -18.05 -31.28
C GLU A 26 -2.87 -19.47 -31.16
N ASN A 27 -2.64 -19.99 -29.94
CA ASN A 27 -1.86 -21.21 -29.72
C ASN A 27 -2.60 -22.42 -29.11
N THR A 28 -3.94 -22.42 -28.98
CA THR A 28 -4.64 -23.56 -28.35
C THR A 28 -5.96 -23.96 -29.02
N SER A 29 -5.91 -25.05 -29.79
CA SER A 29 -7.06 -25.91 -30.16
C SER A 29 -7.33 -27.02 -29.13
N ALA A 30 -6.75 -26.93 -27.93
CA ALA A 30 -6.98 -27.85 -26.82
C ALA A 30 -7.70 -27.14 -25.67
N THR A 31 -8.51 -27.90 -24.94
CA THR A 31 -9.33 -27.54 -23.77
C THR A 31 -8.78 -26.33 -22.99
N PRO A 32 -9.58 -25.27 -22.75
CA PRO A 32 -9.05 -24.03 -22.23
C PRO A 32 -8.45 -24.28 -20.83
N PRO A 33 -7.19 -23.88 -20.58
CA PRO A 33 -6.61 -23.91 -19.25
C PRO A 33 -7.44 -23.02 -18.32
N PRO A 34 -7.36 -23.21 -16.98
CA PRO A 34 -8.03 -22.35 -16.02
C PRO A 34 -7.73 -20.90 -16.35
N ARG A 35 -8.80 -20.13 -16.63
CA ARG A 35 -8.73 -18.75 -17.13
C ARG A 35 -7.69 -17.97 -16.33
N SER A 36 -6.64 -17.52 -17.02
CA SER A 36 -5.59 -16.68 -16.45
C SER A 36 -6.23 -15.49 -15.75
N GLY A 37 -5.82 -15.23 -14.51
CA GLY A 37 -6.26 -14.04 -13.80
C GLY A 37 -5.84 -12.80 -14.57
N ARG A 38 -6.79 -11.91 -14.88
CA ARG A 38 -6.47 -10.62 -15.49
C ARG A 38 -5.88 -9.71 -14.42
N ALA A 39 -4.61 -9.34 -14.55
CA ALA A 39 -4.00 -8.31 -13.72
C ALA A 39 -4.35 -6.93 -14.30
N VAL A 40 -4.93 -6.06 -13.48
CA VAL A 40 -5.19 -4.67 -13.84
C VAL A 40 -4.41 -3.78 -12.91
N VAL A 41 -3.52 -2.97 -13.48
CA VAL A 41 -2.70 -2.02 -12.73
C VAL A 41 -3.35 -0.65 -12.81
N VAL A 42 -3.45 -0.02 -11.65
CA VAL A 42 -4.12 1.26 -11.47
C VAL A 42 -3.22 2.15 -10.65
N GLU A 43 -2.90 3.32 -11.20
CA GLU A 43 -2.19 4.39 -10.50
C GLU A 43 -3.15 5.56 -10.32
N ALA A 44 -3.39 5.97 -9.08
CA ALA A 44 -4.30 7.05 -8.76
C ALA A 44 -3.98 7.66 -7.40
N ALA A 45 -4.33 8.94 -7.23
CA ALA A 45 -4.20 9.64 -5.96
C ALA A 45 -5.32 9.19 -5.01
N ALA A 46 -4.93 8.64 -3.86
CA ALA A 46 -5.86 8.04 -2.90
C ALA A 46 -5.77 8.73 -1.53
N SER A 47 -6.87 8.73 -0.78
CA SER A 47 -6.93 9.22 0.60
C SER A 47 -8.07 8.55 1.38
N TYR A 48 -8.20 8.87 2.66
CA TYR A 48 -9.32 8.43 3.51
C TYR A 48 -10.63 9.17 3.24
N TYR A 49 -10.64 10.10 2.30
CA TYR A 49 -11.80 10.89 1.90
C TYR A 49 -11.80 11.13 0.38
N ASN A 50 -12.97 11.51 -0.14
CA ASN A 50 -13.10 11.99 -1.52
C ASN A 50 -13.08 13.51 -1.52
N GLY A 51 -12.31 14.14 -2.41
CA GLY A 51 -12.28 15.60 -2.51
C GLY A 51 -11.01 16.14 -3.14
N VAL A 52 -10.60 17.32 -2.70
CA VAL A 52 -9.32 17.92 -3.06
C VAL A 52 -8.39 17.83 -1.86
N ALA A 53 -7.16 17.40 -2.09
CA ALA A 53 -6.09 17.38 -1.11
C ALA A 53 -4.95 18.29 -1.60
N SER A 54 -4.32 18.98 -0.66
CA SER A 54 -3.19 19.87 -0.93
C SER A 54 -1.92 19.23 -0.40
N PHE A 55 -0.89 19.14 -1.24
CA PHE A 55 0.38 18.52 -0.93
C PHE A 55 1.50 19.54 -1.07
N ALA A 56 2.41 19.61 -0.11
CA ALA A 56 3.62 20.40 -0.25
C ALA A 56 4.64 19.64 -1.11
N VAL A 57 5.04 20.24 -2.22
CA VAL A 57 6.01 19.67 -3.16
C VAL A 57 7.25 20.57 -3.20
N ASN A 58 8.43 19.98 -3.01
CA ASN A 58 9.68 20.71 -3.11
C ASN A 58 10.17 20.77 -4.58
N LYS A 59 10.14 21.97 -5.18
CA LYS A 59 10.55 22.25 -6.56
C LYS A 59 12.04 22.03 -6.82
N LYS A 60 12.92 22.12 -5.81
CA LYS A 60 14.36 21.81 -5.98
C LYS A 60 14.59 20.31 -6.16
N GLN A 61 13.80 19.47 -5.49
CA GLN A 61 13.85 18.01 -5.65
C GLN A 61 13.14 17.52 -6.90
N ALA A 62 12.04 18.18 -7.32
CA ALA A 62 11.33 17.87 -8.56
C ALA A 62 12.20 17.97 -9.84
N ARG A 63 13.35 18.67 -9.77
CA ARG A 63 14.32 18.74 -10.89
C ARG A 63 15.25 17.55 -10.98
N ARG A 64 15.37 16.71 -9.94
CA ARG A 64 16.36 15.62 -9.94
C ARG A 64 15.86 14.38 -10.67
N GLU A 65 14.57 14.05 -10.62
CA GLU A 65 13.97 12.97 -11.42
C GLU A 65 12.47 13.25 -11.69
N LEU A 66 12.06 13.26 -12.97
CA LEU A 66 10.65 13.40 -13.37
C LEU A 66 9.83 12.19 -12.85
N GLY A 67 8.84 12.44 -11.99
CA GLY A 67 7.96 11.42 -11.41
C GLY A 67 8.41 10.85 -10.06
N ASN A 68 9.40 11.48 -9.42
CA ASN A 68 9.88 11.18 -8.06
C ASN A 68 9.69 12.42 -7.16
N GLU A 69 8.53 13.08 -7.28
CA GLU A 69 8.20 14.26 -6.48
C GLU A 69 7.97 13.82 -5.03
N ARG A 70 9.05 13.76 -4.23
CA ARG A 70 8.95 13.52 -2.80
C ARG A 70 7.99 14.52 -2.18
N GLY A 71 6.86 14.03 -1.68
CA GLY A 71 5.95 14.82 -0.85
C GLY A 71 6.70 15.31 0.37
N SER A 72 6.62 16.61 0.68
CA SER A 72 7.11 17.11 1.95
C SER A 72 6.04 16.87 3.00
N LEU A 73 6.21 15.83 3.81
CA LEU A 73 5.32 15.51 4.95
C LEU A 73 5.32 16.60 6.03
N ASP A 74 6.28 17.52 5.98
CA ASP A 74 6.33 18.70 6.83
C ASP A 74 5.81 19.93 6.09
N VAL A 75 4.48 20.01 5.92
CA VAL A 75 3.81 21.14 5.27
C VAL A 75 3.91 22.41 6.13
N LYS A 76 3.93 22.25 7.47
CA LYS A 76 3.87 23.37 8.43
C LYS A 76 5.18 24.13 8.54
N SER A 77 6.34 23.46 8.45
CA SER A 77 7.62 24.17 8.42
C SER A 77 7.94 24.72 7.02
N ALA A 78 7.47 24.05 5.96
CA ALA A 78 7.93 24.28 4.60
C ALA A 78 7.18 25.40 3.85
N VAL A 79 5.87 25.57 4.10
CA VAL A 79 5.06 26.61 3.44
C VAL A 79 5.22 27.94 4.19
N GLY A 80 6.15 28.76 3.71
CA GLY A 80 6.41 30.11 4.23
C GLY A 80 7.88 30.40 4.52
N SER A 81 8.71 29.37 4.72
CA SER A 81 10.14 29.50 5.02
C SER A 81 11.05 29.12 3.85
N ASP A 82 10.62 28.20 2.97
CA ASP A 82 11.37 27.80 1.78
C ASP A 82 10.59 28.16 0.50
N PRO A 83 11.05 29.15 -0.30
CA PRO A 83 10.38 29.53 -1.55
C PRO A 83 10.40 28.42 -2.61
N SER A 84 11.15 27.33 -2.40
CA SER A 84 11.13 26.16 -3.27
C SER A 84 9.99 25.19 -2.97
N VAL A 85 9.22 25.38 -1.91
CA VAL A 85 8.08 24.52 -1.58
C VAL A 85 6.81 25.16 -2.09
N THR A 86 6.01 24.40 -2.83
CA THR A 86 4.69 24.84 -3.31
C THR A 86 3.61 23.84 -2.98
N LEU A 87 2.43 24.36 -2.65
CA LEU A 87 1.23 23.55 -2.52
C LEU A 87 0.70 23.17 -3.91
N VAL A 88 0.50 21.87 -4.11
CA VAL A 88 -0.16 21.30 -5.28
C VAL A 88 -1.48 20.70 -4.81
N GLU A 89 -2.57 21.15 -5.41
CA GLU A 89 -3.88 20.55 -5.18
C GLU A 89 -4.12 19.41 -6.18
N THR A 90 -4.59 18.27 -5.69
CA THR A 90 -5.05 17.19 -6.56
C THR A 90 -6.34 16.58 -6.02
N ARG A 91 -7.12 16.01 -6.93
CA ARG A 91 -8.31 15.24 -6.55
C ARG A 91 -7.87 13.91 -5.95
N VAL A 92 -8.42 13.58 -4.79
CA VAL A 92 -8.23 12.31 -4.10
C VAL A 92 -9.55 11.58 -3.96
N GLU A 93 -9.47 10.24 -3.97
CA GLU A 93 -10.61 9.34 -3.77
C GLU A 93 -10.21 8.24 -2.78
N THR A 94 -11.20 7.65 -2.11
CA THR A 94 -11.00 6.38 -1.38
C THR A 94 -10.65 5.25 -2.34
N VAL A 95 -9.93 4.23 -1.87
CA VAL A 95 -9.55 3.08 -2.72
C VAL A 95 -10.78 2.38 -3.27
N GLY A 96 -11.80 2.16 -2.44
CA GLY A 96 -13.06 1.60 -2.93
C GLY A 96 -13.82 2.53 -3.89
N GLY A 97 -13.74 3.84 -3.71
CA GLY A 97 -14.28 4.82 -4.68
C GLY A 97 -13.64 4.65 -6.06
N MET A 98 -12.31 4.55 -6.10
CA MET A 98 -11.55 4.32 -7.34
C MET A 98 -11.92 3.00 -8.00
N ILE A 99 -11.97 1.91 -7.22
CA ILE A 99 -12.33 0.60 -7.74
C ILE A 99 -13.74 0.64 -8.33
N ARG A 100 -14.74 1.19 -7.63
CA ARG A 100 -16.11 1.32 -8.14
C ARG A 100 -16.17 2.09 -9.47
N ARG A 101 -15.40 3.17 -9.61
CA ARG A 101 -15.34 3.96 -10.84
C ARG A 101 -14.74 3.18 -12.01
N MET A 102 -13.80 2.29 -11.75
CA MET A 102 -13.14 1.45 -12.79
C MET A 102 -14.01 0.27 -13.24
N SER A 103 -15.19 0.07 -12.64
CA SER A 103 -15.88 -1.21 -12.61
C SER A 103 -17.07 -1.43 -13.57
N PRO A 104 -17.10 -0.97 -14.83
CA PRO A 104 -18.01 -1.61 -15.77
C PRO A 104 -17.60 -3.07 -16.09
N GLY A 105 -16.33 -3.46 -15.91
CA GLY A 105 -15.84 -4.82 -16.23
C GLY A 105 -14.89 -5.48 -15.22
N LEU A 106 -14.46 -4.76 -14.18
CA LEU A 106 -13.56 -5.28 -13.14
C LEU A 106 -14.31 -5.99 -12.01
N VAL A 107 -15.45 -5.41 -11.60
CA VAL A 107 -16.39 -6.03 -10.67
C VAL A 107 -17.34 -6.84 -11.51
N ARG A 108 -17.11 -8.16 -11.58
CA ARG A 108 -18.13 -9.06 -12.13
C ARG A 108 -19.46 -8.79 -11.43
N GLU A 109 -20.56 -8.78 -12.17
CA GLU A 109 -21.94 -8.54 -11.68
C GLU A 109 -22.32 -9.34 -10.43
N ARG A 110 -21.61 -10.44 -10.15
CA ARG A 110 -21.81 -11.31 -8.99
C ARG A 110 -21.05 -10.91 -7.72
N GLY A 111 -20.36 -9.76 -7.69
CA GLY A 111 -19.68 -9.26 -6.49
C GLY A 111 -18.46 -10.08 -6.02
N ASN A 112 -18.08 -11.12 -6.76
CA ASN A 112 -17.04 -12.08 -6.38
C ASN A 112 -15.68 -11.68 -6.97
N TRP A 113 -15.08 -10.64 -6.41
CA TRP A 113 -13.75 -10.16 -6.77
C TRP A 113 -12.87 -10.04 -5.52
N THR A 114 -11.57 -10.22 -5.71
CA THR A 114 -10.55 -10.07 -4.67
C THR A 114 -9.43 -9.18 -5.18
N ILE A 115 -8.78 -8.46 -4.28
CA ILE A 115 -7.56 -7.73 -4.53
C ILE A 115 -6.42 -8.63 -4.05
N SER A 116 -5.75 -9.29 -4.98
CA SER A 116 -4.60 -10.14 -4.64
C SER A 116 -3.48 -9.34 -3.96
N LEU A 117 -3.24 -8.11 -4.43
CA LEU A 117 -2.22 -7.21 -3.92
C LEU A 117 -2.66 -5.75 -4.05
N LEU A 118 -2.56 -5.00 -2.95
CA LEU A 118 -2.66 -3.54 -2.91
C LEU A 118 -1.28 -2.98 -2.57
N LYS A 119 -0.57 -2.42 -3.55
CA LYS A 119 0.65 -1.65 -3.29
C LYS A 119 0.28 -0.18 -3.05
N ILE A 120 0.81 0.38 -1.98
CA ILE A 120 0.69 1.78 -1.58
C ILE A 120 2.11 2.35 -1.57
N ASP A 121 2.25 3.50 -2.20
CA ASP A 121 3.51 4.22 -2.37
C ASP A 121 3.12 5.68 -2.50
N ALA A 122 2.85 6.31 -1.36
CA ALA A 122 2.23 7.63 -1.29
C ALA A 122 3.18 8.67 -0.68
N GLU A 123 4.50 8.44 -0.82
CA GLU A 123 5.56 9.34 -0.36
C GLU A 123 5.36 9.75 1.11
N GLY A 124 4.90 8.79 1.93
CA GLY A 124 4.65 8.92 3.36
C GLY A 124 3.23 9.36 3.76
N TYR A 125 2.32 9.54 2.80
CA TYR A 125 0.88 9.61 3.06
C TYR A 125 0.21 8.23 3.05
N ASP A 126 0.99 7.15 3.05
CA ASP A 126 0.52 5.77 3.06
C ASP A 126 -0.56 5.48 4.14
N PRO A 127 -0.48 6.00 5.38
CA PRO A 127 -1.54 5.78 6.38
C PRO A 127 -2.90 6.26 5.88
N ALA A 128 -2.96 7.43 5.24
CA ALA A 128 -4.20 7.98 4.69
C ALA A 128 -4.80 7.06 3.62
N VAL A 129 -3.95 6.45 2.78
CA VAL A 129 -4.40 5.49 1.76
C VAL A 129 -4.87 4.18 2.39
N VAL A 130 -4.16 3.68 3.41
CA VAL A 130 -4.55 2.47 4.16
C VAL A 130 -5.92 2.66 4.80
N TYR A 131 -6.16 3.78 5.49
CA TYR A 131 -7.47 4.10 6.06
C TYR A 131 -8.54 4.30 4.97
N GLY A 132 -8.17 4.89 3.83
CA GLY A 132 -9.02 5.01 2.66
C GLY A 132 -9.37 3.70 1.96
N ALA A 133 -8.73 2.60 2.33
CA ALA A 133 -9.05 1.27 1.82
C ALA A 133 -10.09 0.51 2.66
N HIS A 134 -10.64 1.10 3.74
CA HIS A 134 -11.51 0.43 4.71
C HIS A 134 -12.62 -0.44 4.09
N ASP A 135 -13.26 0.01 3.02
CA ASP A 135 -14.39 -0.66 2.36
C ASP A 135 -13.97 -1.81 1.43
N VAL A 136 -12.68 -1.88 1.09
CA VAL A 136 -12.11 -2.94 0.25
C VAL A 136 -11.15 -3.84 0.99
N LEU A 137 -10.75 -3.50 2.23
CA LEU A 137 -9.86 -4.33 3.04
C LEU A 137 -10.34 -5.77 3.06
N ALA A 138 -11.61 -6.05 3.37
CA ALA A 138 -12.17 -7.41 3.44
C ALA A 138 -12.00 -8.25 2.15
N LYS A 139 -11.74 -7.60 1.00
CA LYS A 139 -11.49 -8.25 -0.30
C LYS A 139 -10.01 -8.30 -0.66
N THR A 140 -9.14 -7.68 0.12
CA THR A 140 -7.70 -7.61 -0.07
C THR A 140 -6.99 -8.74 0.66
N ASN A 141 -6.07 -9.40 -0.04
CA ASN A 141 -5.25 -10.48 0.50
C ASN A 141 -3.89 -10.00 0.99
N VAL A 142 -3.27 -9.06 0.28
CA VAL A 142 -1.91 -8.59 0.56
C VAL A 142 -1.87 -7.08 0.39
N ILE A 143 -1.23 -6.38 1.31
CA ILE A 143 -0.93 -4.96 1.22
C ILE A 143 0.58 -4.78 1.33
N VAL A 144 1.17 -4.01 0.43
CA VAL A 144 2.54 -3.52 0.55
C VAL A 144 2.47 -2.01 0.67
N PHE A 145 3.09 -1.45 1.69
CA PHE A 145 3.07 -0.02 1.97
C PHE A 145 4.41 0.39 2.58
N GLU A 146 4.77 1.65 2.51
CA GLU A 146 5.99 2.15 3.16
C GLU A 146 5.69 2.52 4.61
N CYS A 147 6.72 2.67 5.45
CA CYS A 147 6.60 3.19 6.81
C CYS A 147 7.73 4.16 7.12
N HIS A 148 7.44 5.22 7.87
CA HIS A 148 8.43 6.24 8.22
C HIS A 148 8.05 7.04 9.46
N LYS A 149 9.04 7.46 10.28
CA LYS A 149 8.80 8.31 11.46
C LYS A 149 8.14 9.67 11.14
N LEU A 150 8.26 10.14 9.90
CA LEU A 150 7.64 11.41 9.46
C LEU A 150 6.12 11.33 9.43
N TRP A 151 5.51 10.15 9.51
CA TRP A 151 4.06 10.03 9.67
C TRP A 151 3.52 10.81 10.87
N ARG A 152 4.34 10.98 11.92
CA ARG A 152 3.98 11.74 13.12
C ARG A 152 3.66 13.20 12.79
N SER A 153 4.31 13.81 11.80
CA SER A 153 3.99 15.19 11.38
C SER A 153 2.62 15.30 10.72
N ALA A 154 2.13 14.19 10.15
CA ALA A 154 0.80 14.05 9.59
C ALA A 154 -0.24 13.48 10.60
N GLY A 155 0.16 13.29 11.87
CA GLY A 155 -0.73 12.79 12.93
C GLY A 155 -0.95 11.27 12.91
N PHE A 156 -0.07 10.51 12.28
CA PHE A 156 -0.14 9.05 12.23
C PHE A 156 1.10 8.41 12.88
N THR A 157 0.93 7.24 13.48
CA THR A 157 2.05 6.39 13.93
C THR A 157 2.04 5.06 13.18
N PHE A 158 3.18 4.36 13.17
CA PHE A 158 3.22 3.02 12.58
C PHE A 158 2.36 2.05 13.40
N ARG A 159 2.33 2.23 14.73
CA ARG A 159 1.47 1.46 15.62
C ARG A 159 0.00 1.56 15.22
N ASP A 160 -0.52 2.77 15.01
CA ASP A 160 -1.93 2.97 14.65
C ASP A 160 -2.31 2.23 13.37
N VAL A 161 -1.43 2.29 12.36
CA VAL A 161 -1.62 1.59 11.08
C VAL A 161 -1.57 0.07 11.27
N ALA A 162 -0.61 -0.43 12.04
CA ALA A 162 -0.49 -1.86 12.33
C ALA A 162 -1.68 -2.39 13.13
N GLU A 163 -2.15 -1.66 14.14
CA GLU A 163 -3.35 -2.00 14.92
C GLU A 163 -4.62 -1.97 14.06
N TYR A 164 -4.74 -0.97 13.18
CA TYR A 164 -5.86 -0.87 12.24
C TYR A 164 -5.91 -2.07 11.29
N LEU A 165 -4.76 -2.44 10.71
CA LEU A 165 -4.66 -3.62 9.84
C LEU A 165 -4.91 -4.93 10.62
N ALA A 166 -4.44 -5.02 11.86
CA ALA A 166 -4.72 -6.17 12.74
C ALA A 166 -6.22 -6.34 12.99
N LYS A 167 -6.93 -5.24 13.34
CA LYS A 167 -8.39 -5.23 13.49
C LYS A 167 -9.11 -5.62 12.20
N ALA A 168 -8.54 -5.27 11.05
CA ALA A 168 -9.07 -5.67 9.75
C ALA A 168 -8.71 -7.12 9.34
N GLY A 169 -8.02 -7.90 10.19
CA GLY A 169 -7.69 -9.31 9.95
C GLY A 169 -6.42 -9.54 9.13
N PHE A 170 -5.41 -8.68 9.30
CA PHE A 170 -4.09 -8.85 8.71
C PHE A 170 -3.00 -9.06 9.77
N ARG A 171 -1.94 -9.75 9.38
CA ARG A 171 -0.64 -9.70 10.05
C ARG A 171 0.28 -8.77 9.30
N THR A 172 0.88 -7.82 10.00
CA THR A 172 1.84 -6.86 9.48
C THR A 172 3.26 -7.27 9.82
N PHE A 173 4.14 -7.09 8.84
CA PHE A 173 5.56 -7.37 8.88
C PHE A 173 6.33 -6.17 8.34
N LYS A 174 7.48 -5.85 8.94
CA LYS A 174 8.49 -4.95 8.36
C LYS A 174 9.43 -5.76 7.49
N MET A 175 9.72 -5.29 6.28
CA MET A 175 10.58 -5.97 5.32
C MET A 175 12.03 -5.57 5.56
N GLY A 176 12.84 -6.53 6.02
CA GLY A 176 14.29 -6.46 5.99
C GLY A 176 14.84 -6.94 4.65
N LEU A 177 16.17 -6.86 4.47
CA LEU A 177 16.83 -7.29 3.23
C LEU A 177 16.67 -8.80 2.97
N PHE A 178 16.65 -9.61 4.02
CA PHE A 178 16.62 -11.08 3.94
C PHE A 178 15.55 -11.73 4.81
N TYR A 179 14.77 -10.94 5.55
CA TYR A 179 13.84 -11.45 6.55
C TYR A 179 12.65 -10.51 6.71
N TYR A 180 11.56 -11.05 7.25
CA TYR A 180 10.35 -10.31 7.61
C TYR A 180 10.28 -10.25 9.14
N ILE A 181 10.23 -9.04 9.69
CA ILE A 181 10.09 -8.83 11.13
C ILE A 181 8.59 -8.73 11.41
N PRO A 182 7.97 -9.67 12.16
CA PRO A 182 6.58 -9.51 12.54
C PRO A 182 6.42 -8.29 13.45
N VAL A 183 5.41 -7.47 13.20
CA VAL A 183 5.14 -6.23 13.95
C VAL A 183 3.65 -6.07 14.22
N THR A 184 2.90 -7.17 14.24
CA THR A 184 1.44 -7.14 14.49
C THR A 184 1.18 -7.01 15.99
N PRO A 185 0.50 -5.94 16.46
CA PRO A 185 0.15 -5.81 17.86
C PRO A 185 -0.95 -6.79 18.30
N PRO A 186 -1.04 -7.12 19.61
CA PRO A 186 -0.07 -6.77 20.65
C PRO A 186 1.16 -7.71 20.66
N MET A 187 1.05 -8.89 20.04
CA MET A 187 1.97 -10.02 20.24
C MET A 187 3.41 -9.76 19.79
N TYR A 188 3.59 -9.00 18.70
CA TYR A 188 4.91 -8.74 18.10
C TYR A 188 5.28 -7.27 18.10
N TRP A 189 4.56 -6.43 18.85
CA TRP A 189 4.81 -5.00 18.84
C TRP A 189 5.89 -4.62 19.86
N ASP A 190 6.80 -3.75 19.44
CA ASP A 190 7.77 -3.06 20.28
C ASP A 190 7.73 -1.57 19.93
N ASP A 191 7.64 -0.69 20.93
CA ASP A 191 7.57 0.76 20.71
C ASP A 191 8.85 1.31 20.03
N ALA A 192 9.97 0.58 20.11
CA ALA A 192 11.20 0.89 19.38
C ALA A 192 10.99 0.91 17.85
N TYR A 193 9.99 0.19 17.33
CA TYR A 193 9.67 0.26 15.90
C TYR A 193 9.21 1.64 15.48
N ASP A 194 8.45 2.35 16.31
CA ASP A 194 7.97 3.69 16.01
C ASP A 194 9.05 4.76 16.29
N GLU A 195 9.92 4.52 17.28
CA GLU A 195 11.01 5.43 17.64
C GLU A 195 12.18 5.43 16.65
N THR A 196 12.51 4.25 16.11
CA THR A 196 13.68 4.07 15.23
C THR A 196 13.29 3.99 13.74
N LEU A 197 12.05 4.33 13.41
CA LEU A 197 11.47 4.12 12.08
C LEU A 197 12.16 4.96 11.00
N GLN A 198 12.99 4.30 10.19
CA GLN A 198 13.50 4.80 8.91
C GLN A 198 12.63 4.29 7.76
N TRP A 199 12.89 4.79 6.56
CA TRP A 199 12.10 4.46 5.38
C TRP A 199 12.26 2.98 5.08
N SER A 200 11.14 2.26 5.14
CA SER A 200 11.15 0.80 5.03
C SER A 200 9.83 0.33 4.47
N ASN A 201 9.89 -0.73 3.67
CA ASN A 201 8.69 -1.40 3.19
C ASN A 201 8.08 -2.26 4.29
N CYS A 202 6.76 -2.30 4.31
CA CYS A 202 5.95 -3.17 5.13
C CYS A 202 5.06 -4.05 4.25
N LEU A 203 4.78 -5.23 4.78
CA LEU A 203 3.89 -6.21 4.18
C LEU A 203 2.79 -6.52 5.19
N ALA A 204 1.52 -6.38 4.81
CA ALA A 204 0.40 -6.90 5.56
C ALA A 204 -0.29 -8.03 4.80
N VAL A 205 -0.40 -9.20 5.43
CA VAL A 205 -0.95 -10.42 4.84
C VAL A 205 -2.22 -10.80 5.57
N ARG A 206 -3.27 -11.10 4.80
CA ARG A 206 -4.56 -11.58 5.31
C ARG A 206 -4.37 -12.84 6.16
N ASN A 207 -5.00 -12.90 7.32
CA ASN A 207 -5.01 -14.10 8.15
C ASN A 207 -5.57 -15.30 7.35
N GLY A 208 -4.88 -16.43 7.39
CA GLY A 208 -5.21 -17.64 6.65
C GLY A 208 -4.77 -17.65 5.18
N PHE A 209 -4.11 -16.60 4.67
CA PHE A 209 -3.62 -16.60 3.29
C PHE A 209 -2.50 -17.64 3.10
N PRO A 210 -2.41 -18.35 1.95
CA PRO A 210 -1.58 -19.56 1.81
C PRO A 210 -0.11 -19.44 2.21
N PHE A 211 0.49 -18.26 2.11
CA PHE A 211 1.88 -18.02 2.50
C PHE A 211 2.05 -17.24 3.81
N GLU A 212 0.97 -16.89 4.52
CA GLU A 212 1.05 -16.20 5.82
C GLU A 212 2.04 -16.89 6.76
N ARG A 213 1.96 -18.22 6.83
CA ARG A 213 2.80 -19.06 7.70
C ARG A 213 4.29 -19.03 7.33
N GLN A 214 4.64 -18.66 6.09
CA GLN A 214 6.05 -18.58 5.67
C GLN A 214 6.78 -17.40 6.33
N PHE A 215 6.03 -16.40 6.81
CA PHE A 215 6.57 -15.22 7.49
C PHE A 215 6.46 -15.30 9.01
N MET A 216 5.77 -16.33 9.54
CA MET A 216 5.53 -16.42 10.97
C MET A 216 6.77 -16.92 11.69
N LEU A 217 7.20 -16.16 12.69
CA LEU A 217 8.03 -16.67 13.77
C LEU A 217 7.13 -17.39 14.79
N PRO A 218 7.67 -18.38 15.54
CA PRO A 218 6.96 -18.87 16.71
C PRO A 218 6.63 -17.68 17.63
N PRO A 219 5.48 -17.71 18.33
CA PRO A 219 5.19 -16.69 19.32
C PRO A 219 6.36 -16.60 20.31
N PRO A 220 6.73 -15.39 20.78
CA PRO A 220 7.75 -15.27 21.81
C PRO A 220 7.38 -16.18 22.98
N CYS A 221 8.35 -16.94 23.48
CA CYS A 221 8.12 -17.84 24.60
C CYS A 221 7.41 -17.06 25.71
N SER A 222 6.25 -17.55 26.17
CA SER A 222 5.73 -17.07 27.44
C SER A 222 6.80 -17.38 28.47
N HIS A 223 7.30 -16.36 29.15
CA HIS A 223 7.98 -16.57 30.42
C HIS A 223 6.89 -17.00 31.42
N ASP A 224 6.38 -18.22 31.27
CA ASP A 224 5.58 -18.84 32.31
C ASP A 224 6.57 -19.29 33.40
N ASP A 225 6.71 -18.42 34.39
CA ASP A 225 6.98 -18.70 35.80
C ASP A 225 7.73 -20.01 36.12
N HIS A 226 9.05 -19.95 36.05
CA HIS A 226 9.90 -20.76 36.93
C HIS A 226 9.93 -20.16 38.35
N GLU A 227 8.77 -19.88 38.94
CA GLU A 227 8.63 -19.67 40.39
C GLU A 227 7.77 -20.82 40.94
N GLY A 228 8.41 -21.95 41.24
CA GLY A 228 7.69 -23.08 41.83
C GLY A 228 8.40 -24.42 41.81
N ALA A 229 9.71 -24.46 42.02
CA ALA A 229 10.41 -25.68 42.43
C ALA A 229 11.74 -25.35 43.11
N SER A 230 11.71 -24.92 44.36
CA SER A 230 12.67 -25.32 45.40
C SER A 230 12.17 -24.93 46.78
#